data_AF-A0A6J1ZEL7-F1
#
_entry.id   AF-A0A6J1ZEL7-F1
#
_cell.length_a   1.000
_cell.length_b   1.000
_cell.length_c   1.000
_cell.angle_alpha   90.00
_cell.angle_beta   90.00
_cell.angle_gamma   90.00
#
_symmetry.space_group_name_H-M   'P 1'
#
loop_
_entity.id
_entity.type
_entity.pdbx_description
1 polymer ?
#
loop_
_entity_poly.entity_id
_entity_poly.type
_entity_poly.pdbx_seq_one_letter_code
_entity_poly.pdbx_strand_id
1 'polypeptide(L)'
;MARPPPLQELPPVYTPPARAASPQILAGSLKAPLWLRAYFQGLLFSLGCGIQRHCGKVLFLGLLAFGALALGLRVAIIETDLEQLWVEVGSRVSQELHYTKEKLGEEAAYTSQMLIQTPHQEGENILTPEALGLHLQAALAASKVQVSLYGKSWDLNKICYKSGIPLIENGMIERMIEKLFPCVILTPLDCFWEGAKLQGGSAYLPNLVSWCSLGALGGSTLHTLHMEGQMNS
;
A
#
# COMPACT_ATOMS: atom_id res chain seq x y z
N MET A 1 38.48 0.87 61.24
CA MET A 1 38.53 -0.49 60.66
C MET A 1 37.11 -0.97 60.43
N ALA A 2 36.64 -0.96 59.18
CA ALA A 2 35.49 -1.77 58.75
C ALA A 2 35.68 -2.01 57.25
N ARG A 3 35.96 -3.27 56.91
CA ARG A 3 36.39 -3.76 55.60
C ARG A 3 35.13 -4.10 54.77
N PRO A 4 35.09 -3.81 53.46
CA PRO A 4 34.02 -4.30 52.60
C PRO A 4 34.14 -5.83 52.43
N PRO A 5 33.03 -6.58 52.38
CA PRO A 5 33.07 -8.02 52.11
C PRO A 5 33.41 -8.30 50.63
N PRO A 6 34.08 -9.43 50.32
CA PRO A 6 34.66 -9.69 49.00
C PRO A 6 33.70 -10.37 48.02
N LEU A 7 34.05 -10.25 46.73
CA LEU A 7 33.46 -10.91 45.56
C LEU A 7 33.18 -12.41 45.78
N GLN A 8 31.94 -12.80 45.54
CA GLN A 8 31.54 -14.19 45.41
C GLN A 8 31.68 -14.62 43.94
N GLU A 9 32.84 -15.19 43.59
CA GLU A 9 32.98 -16.04 42.41
C GLU A 9 32.20 -17.34 42.66
N LEU A 10 31.09 -17.53 41.96
CA LEU A 10 30.37 -18.80 41.87
C LEU A 10 30.99 -19.64 40.74
N PRO A 11 31.56 -20.82 41.00
CA PRO A 11 31.84 -21.78 39.93
C PRO A 11 30.53 -22.42 39.43
N PRO A 12 30.48 -22.92 38.18
CA PRO A 12 29.27 -23.56 37.66
C PRO A 12 29.04 -24.87 38.42
N VAL A 13 28.03 -24.84 39.28
CA VAL A 13 27.52 -26.03 39.97
C VAL A 13 26.97 -26.97 38.90
N TYR A 14 27.72 -28.01 38.59
CA TYR A 14 27.16 -29.19 37.94
C TYR A 14 26.17 -29.80 38.93
N THR A 15 24.89 -29.53 38.75
CA THR A 15 23.84 -30.09 39.58
C THR A 15 23.82 -31.61 39.37
N PRO A 16 24.05 -32.44 40.41
CA PRO A 16 23.75 -33.85 40.30
C PRO A 16 22.22 -33.99 40.15
N PRO A 17 21.73 -34.98 39.38
CA PRO A 17 20.29 -35.15 39.21
C PRO A 17 19.65 -35.35 40.58
N ALA A 18 18.70 -34.48 40.92
CA ALA A 18 17.88 -34.59 42.11
C ALA A 18 17.34 -36.02 42.21
N ARG A 19 17.53 -36.65 43.38
CA ARG A 19 16.84 -37.89 43.76
C ARG A 19 15.34 -37.57 43.80
N ALA A 20 14.67 -37.75 42.68
CA ALA A 20 13.22 -37.71 42.62
C ALA A 20 12.68 -38.96 43.34
N ALA A 21 11.88 -38.74 44.38
CA ALA A 21 11.02 -39.75 44.96
C ALA A 21 10.09 -40.28 43.84
N SER A 22 10.18 -41.57 43.56
CA SER A 22 9.37 -42.25 42.57
C SER A 22 7.89 -42.31 42.98
N PRO A 23 6.94 -41.99 42.08
CA PRO A 23 5.79 -42.85 41.87
C PRO A 23 6.15 -43.87 40.77
N GLN A 24 5.79 -45.13 41.02
CA GLN A 24 5.99 -46.26 40.09
C GLN A 24 5.42 -45.95 38.70
N ILE A 25 6.29 -45.66 37.73
CA ILE A 25 5.95 -45.62 36.30
C ILE A 25 6.86 -46.61 35.55
N LEU A 26 6.22 -47.62 34.98
CA LEU A 26 6.69 -48.58 33.96
C LEU A 26 8.20 -48.56 33.64
N ALA A 27 8.97 -49.36 34.37
CA ALA A 27 10.43 -49.49 34.31
C ALA A 27 11.03 -49.97 32.95
N GLY A 28 10.21 -50.16 31.91
CA GLY A 28 10.64 -50.50 30.56
C GLY A 28 10.77 -49.31 29.60
N SER A 29 9.97 -48.26 29.76
CA SER A 29 9.83 -47.17 28.75
C SER A 29 10.78 -45.98 28.98
N LEU A 30 11.19 -45.73 30.23
CA LEU A 30 12.07 -44.61 30.61
C LEU A 30 13.56 -44.82 30.30
N LYS A 31 13.98 -46.04 29.91
CA LYS A 31 15.39 -46.34 29.59
C LYS A 31 15.84 -45.70 28.27
N ALA A 32 14.98 -45.72 27.25
CA ALA A 32 15.27 -45.12 25.95
C ALA A 32 15.49 -43.59 26.01
N PRO A 33 14.65 -42.78 26.67
CA PRO A 33 14.88 -41.33 26.75
C PRO A 33 16.10 -40.97 27.61
N LEU A 34 16.40 -41.74 28.66
CA LEU A 34 17.60 -41.51 29.49
C LEU A 34 18.88 -41.86 28.72
N TRP A 35 18.88 -42.97 27.97
CA TRP A 35 19.98 -43.35 27.11
C TRP A 35 20.20 -42.33 25.98
N LEU A 36 19.11 -41.86 25.35
CA LEU A 36 19.17 -40.83 24.31
C LEU A 36 19.80 -39.53 24.85
N ARG A 37 19.41 -39.11 26.05
CA ARG A 37 20.00 -37.94 26.72
C ARG A 37 21.49 -38.13 26.99
N ALA A 38 21.89 -39.27 27.54
CA ALA A 38 23.29 -39.55 27.82
C ALA A 38 24.14 -39.61 26.54
N TYR A 39 23.59 -40.15 25.46
CA TYR A 39 24.23 -40.19 24.14
C TYR A 39 24.44 -38.77 23.58
N PHE A 40 23.41 -37.92 23.56
CA PHE A 40 23.54 -36.53 23.14
C PHE A 40 24.51 -35.74 24.02
N GLN A 41 24.49 -35.97 25.34
CA GLN A 41 25.43 -35.35 26.27
C GLN A 41 26.88 -35.76 25.97
N GLY A 42 27.14 -37.04 25.69
CA GLY A 42 28.46 -37.52 25.28
C GLY A 42 28.93 -36.92 23.96
N LEU A 43 28.03 -36.83 22.96
CA LEU A 43 28.34 -36.25 21.66
C LEU A 43 28.66 -34.75 21.75
N LEU A 44 27.82 -33.98 22.45
CA LEU A 44 28.03 -32.55 22.66
C LEU A 44 29.27 -32.27 23.51
N PHE A 45 29.58 -33.12 24.48
CA PHE A 45 30.80 -33.00 25.28
C PHE A 45 32.05 -33.25 24.44
N SER A 46 32.04 -34.27 23.57
CA SER A 46 33.14 -34.54 22.64
C SER A 46 33.35 -33.39 21.65
N LEU A 47 32.27 -32.84 21.09
CA LEU A 47 32.30 -31.65 20.24
C LEU A 47 32.82 -30.43 20.99
N GLY A 48 32.37 -30.21 22.23
CA GLY A 48 32.84 -29.14 23.10
C GLY A 48 34.35 -29.21 23.38
N CYS A 49 34.87 -30.40 23.68
CA CYS A 49 36.31 -30.63 23.83
C CYS A 49 37.08 -30.34 22.53
N GLY A 50 36.53 -30.72 21.37
CA GLY A 50 37.12 -30.40 20.06
C GLY A 50 37.15 -28.91 19.75
N ILE A 51 36.06 -28.20 20.05
CA ILE A 51 35.95 -26.74 19.90
C ILE A 51 36.89 -26.02 20.86
N GLN A 52 37.00 -26.47 22.13
CA GLN A 52 37.92 -25.89 23.11
C GLN A 52 39.38 -26.04 22.67
N ARG A 53 39.75 -27.17 22.06
CA ARG A 53 41.10 -27.40 21.52
C ARG A 53 41.42 -26.54 20.29
N HIS A 54 40.41 -26.15 19.52
CA HIS A 54 40.54 -25.35 18.29
C HIS A 54 39.71 -24.07 18.31
N CYS A 55 39.64 -23.40 19.46
CA CYS A 55 38.71 -22.30 19.70
C CYS A 55 38.82 -21.16 18.68
N GLY A 56 40.03 -20.71 18.38
CA GLY A 56 40.27 -19.63 17.41
C GLY A 56 39.94 -20.01 15.96
N LYS A 57 40.26 -21.26 15.54
CA LYS A 57 39.98 -21.72 14.17
C LYS A 57 38.49 -21.85 13.93
N VAL A 58 37.75 -22.41 14.90
CA VAL A 58 36.29 -22.56 14.83
C VAL A 58 35.62 -21.19 14.81
N LEU A 59 36.06 -20.27 15.67
CA LEU A 59 35.50 -18.92 15.74
C LEU A 59 35.76 -18.11 14.45
N PHE A 60 36.98 -18.19 13.90
CA PHE A 60 37.33 -17.51 12.65
C PHE A 60 36.54 -18.05 11.45
N LEU A 61 36.44 -19.38 11.31
CA LEU A 61 35.65 -20.01 10.25
C LEU A 61 34.16 -19.67 10.40
N GLY A 62 33.64 -19.66 11.63
CA GLY A 62 32.25 -19.27 11.90
C GLY A 62 31.97 -17.82 11.52
N LEU A 63 32.83 -16.88 11.95
CA LEU A 63 32.69 -15.47 11.60
C LEU A 63 32.81 -15.23 10.09
N LEU A 64 33.71 -15.93 9.39
CA LEU A 64 33.81 -15.87 7.94
C LEU A 64 32.55 -16.41 7.25
N ALA A 65 32.02 -17.54 7.72
CA ALA A 65 30.80 -18.12 7.16
C ALA A 65 29.58 -17.22 7.39
N PHE A 66 29.38 -16.72 8.61
CA PHE A 66 28.31 -15.77 8.92
C PHE A 66 28.48 -14.44 8.18
N GLY A 67 29.72 -13.96 8.04
CA GLY A 67 30.04 -12.77 7.26
C GLY A 67 29.68 -12.95 5.78
N ALA A 68 30.00 -14.10 5.18
CA ALA A 68 29.63 -14.41 3.80
C ALA A 68 28.11 -14.48 3.62
N LEU A 69 27.37 -15.08 4.56
CA LEU A 69 25.91 -15.09 4.55
C LEU A 69 25.32 -13.68 4.71
N ALA A 70 25.93 -12.85 5.57
CA ALA A 70 25.52 -11.46 5.79
C ALA A 70 25.65 -10.59 4.52
N LEU A 71 26.62 -10.89 3.65
CA LEU A 71 26.74 -10.20 2.36
C LEU A 71 25.54 -10.46 1.43
N GLY A 72 24.90 -11.63 1.56
CA GLY A 72 23.68 -11.96 0.79
C GLY A 72 22.50 -11.02 1.10
N LEU A 73 22.45 -10.43 2.29
CA LEU A 73 21.38 -9.49 2.67
C LEU A 73 21.43 -8.19 1.87
N ARG A 74 22.55 -7.84 1.22
CA ARG A 74 22.60 -6.67 0.33
C ARG A 74 21.73 -6.84 -0.91
N VAL A 75 21.40 -8.07 -1.28
CA VAL A 75 20.55 -8.41 -2.43
C VAL A 75 19.10 -8.61 -1.99
N ALA A 76 18.77 -8.34 -0.72
CA ALA A 76 17.40 -8.43 -0.25
C ALA A 76 16.53 -7.38 -0.95
N ILE A 77 15.54 -7.86 -1.70
CA ILE A 77 14.50 -7.05 -2.32
C ILE A 77 13.33 -7.00 -1.34
N ILE A 78 12.85 -5.79 -1.03
CA ILE A 78 11.67 -5.61 -0.21
C ILE A 78 10.47 -5.58 -1.16
N GLU A 79 9.56 -6.53 -1.00
CA GLU A 79 8.28 -6.51 -1.69
C GLU A 79 7.42 -5.38 -1.09
N THR A 80 7.07 -4.38 -1.89
CA THR A 80 6.24 -3.24 -1.45
C THR A 80 4.83 -3.29 -2.00
N ASP A 81 4.51 -4.32 -2.80
CA ASP A 81 3.18 -4.50 -3.37
C ASP A 81 2.23 -5.13 -2.35
N LEU A 82 1.19 -4.37 -1.99
CA LEU A 82 0.17 -4.80 -1.03
C LEU A 82 -0.59 -6.03 -1.56
N GLU A 83 -0.86 -6.10 -2.86
CA GLU A 83 -1.63 -7.20 -3.44
C GLU A 83 -0.89 -8.52 -3.30
N GLN A 84 0.43 -8.50 -3.54
CA GLN A 84 1.27 -9.70 -3.41
C GLN A 84 1.48 -10.14 -1.97
N LEU A 85 1.48 -9.20 -1.01
CA LEU A 85 1.68 -9.52 0.41
C LEU A 85 0.43 -10.14 1.04
N TRP A 86 -0.76 -9.66 0.69
CA TRP A 86 -2.02 -10.06 1.32
C TRP A 86 -2.74 -11.20 0.60
N VAL A 87 -2.45 -11.44 -0.68
CA VAL A 87 -3.06 -12.52 -1.45
C VAL A 87 -2.19 -13.78 -1.40
N GLU A 88 -2.80 -14.90 -1.05
CA GLU A 88 -2.13 -16.20 -1.06
C GLU A 88 -1.79 -16.63 -2.51
N VAL A 89 -0.53 -17.00 -2.72
CA VAL A 89 -0.01 -17.49 -4.00
C VAL A 89 -0.69 -18.81 -4.36
N GLY A 90 -1.31 -18.88 -5.54
CA GLY A 90 -2.00 -20.08 -6.04
C GLY A 90 -3.46 -20.20 -5.59
N SER A 91 -3.99 -19.21 -4.88
CA SER A 91 -5.41 -19.12 -4.57
C SER A 91 -6.25 -18.81 -5.82
N ARG A 92 -7.56 -19.11 -5.76
CA ARG A 92 -8.50 -18.73 -6.83
C ARG A 92 -8.46 -17.22 -7.11
N VAL A 93 -8.37 -16.41 -6.05
CA VAL A 93 -8.28 -14.94 -6.14
C VAL A 93 -7.02 -14.51 -6.88
N SER A 94 -5.88 -15.17 -6.65
CA SER A 94 -4.65 -14.87 -7.41
C SER A 94 -4.80 -15.12 -8.91
N GLN A 95 -5.53 -16.18 -9.31
CA GLN A 95 -5.79 -16.48 -10.71
C GLN A 95 -6.78 -15.50 -11.35
N GLU A 96 -7.83 -15.11 -10.62
CA GLU A 96 -8.80 -14.11 -11.06
C GLU A 96 -8.13 -12.73 -11.26
N LEU A 97 -7.26 -12.34 -10.33
CA LEU A 97 -6.51 -11.08 -10.39
C LEU A 97 -5.51 -11.09 -11.57
N HIS A 98 -4.78 -12.19 -11.77
CA HIS A 98 -3.90 -12.37 -12.93
C HIS A 98 -4.68 -12.28 -14.25
N TYR A 99 -5.82 -12.97 -14.36
CA TYR A 99 -6.67 -12.92 -15.56
C TYR A 99 -7.18 -11.51 -15.84
N THR A 100 -7.60 -10.79 -14.80
CA THR A 100 -8.07 -9.40 -14.90
C THR A 100 -6.95 -8.50 -15.42
N LYS A 101 -5.74 -8.60 -14.85
CA LYS A 101 -4.57 -7.84 -15.26
C LYS A 101 -4.16 -8.13 -16.71
N GLU A 102 -4.24 -9.39 -17.15
CA GLU A 102 -3.92 -9.78 -18.52
C GLU A 102 -4.94 -9.27 -19.54
N LYS A 103 -6.24 -9.30 -19.21
CA LYS A 103 -7.30 -8.94 -20.17
C LYS A 103 -7.65 -7.47 -20.20
N LEU A 104 -7.63 -6.80 -19.06
CA LEU A 104 -7.96 -5.38 -18.95
C LEU A 104 -6.71 -4.50 -18.99
N GLY A 105 -5.52 -5.08 -18.74
CA GLY A 105 -4.26 -4.35 -18.65
C GLY A 105 -3.98 -3.85 -17.23
N GLU A 106 -2.71 -3.61 -16.94
CA GLU A 106 -2.24 -3.11 -15.65
C GLU A 106 -2.78 -1.70 -15.33
N GLU A 107 -3.19 -0.96 -16.36
CA GLU A 107 -3.76 0.39 -16.25
C GLU A 107 -5.29 0.42 -16.04
N ALA A 108 -5.98 -0.73 -16.06
CA ALA A 108 -7.43 -0.75 -15.91
C ALA A 108 -7.92 -0.49 -14.48
N ALA A 109 -7.05 -0.68 -13.49
CA ALA A 109 -7.31 -0.24 -12.13
C ALA A 109 -7.00 1.26 -12.03
N TYR A 110 -7.98 2.11 -12.33
CA TYR A 110 -7.83 3.52 -12.01
C TYR A 110 -7.66 3.68 -10.49
N THR A 111 -6.59 4.35 -10.08
CA THR A 111 -6.35 4.62 -8.66
C THR A 111 -7.26 5.76 -8.24
N SER A 112 -8.28 5.43 -7.44
CA SER A 112 -9.22 6.43 -6.93
C SER A 112 -8.54 7.26 -5.85
N GLN A 113 -8.41 8.56 -6.08
CA GLN A 113 -8.00 9.54 -5.07
C GLN A 113 -9.25 10.08 -4.39
N MET A 114 -9.27 10.09 -3.05
CA MET A 114 -10.45 10.44 -2.28
C MET A 114 -10.18 11.62 -1.32
N LEU A 115 -11.08 12.60 -1.34
CA LEU A 115 -11.12 13.70 -0.38
C LEU A 115 -12.36 13.54 0.50
N ILE A 116 -12.16 13.25 1.79
CA ILE A 116 -13.24 13.17 2.78
C ILE A 116 -13.22 14.41 3.66
N GLN A 117 -14.38 15.00 3.89
CA GLN A 117 -14.58 16.02 4.91
C GLN A 117 -15.41 15.45 6.05
N THR A 118 -14.90 15.62 7.27
CA THR A 118 -15.60 15.26 8.51
C THR A 118 -15.94 16.54 9.29
N PRO A 119 -16.98 16.53 10.13
CA PRO A 119 -17.23 17.63 11.06
C PRO A 119 -16.06 17.79 12.04
N HIS A 120 -15.90 18.99 12.60
CA HIS A 120 -14.83 19.27 13.55
C HIS A 120 -15.08 18.60 14.90
N GLN A 121 -16.34 18.59 15.34
CA GLN A 121 -16.77 17.88 16.55
C GLN A 121 -17.65 16.68 16.19
N GLU A 122 -17.51 15.60 16.96
CA GLU A 122 -18.36 14.42 16.81
C GLU A 122 -19.84 14.78 17.06
N GLY A 123 -20.71 14.41 16.13
CA GLY A 123 -22.16 14.64 16.22
C GLY A 123 -22.65 15.96 15.61
N GLU A 124 -21.78 16.83 15.12
CA GLU A 124 -22.20 18.01 14.35
C GLU A 124 -22.68 17.63 12.93
N ASN A 125 -23.62 18.41 12.41
CA ASN A 125 -24.13 18.23 11.05
C ASN A 125 -23.18 18.87 10.02
N ILE A 126 -22.74 18.07 9.03
CA ILE A 126 -21.88 18.53 7.94
C ILE A 126 -22.64 19.07 6.73
N LEU A 127 -23.97 18.94 6.71
CA LEU A 127 -24.84 19.38 5.61
C LEU A 127 -25.21 20.86 5.74
N THR A 128 -24.22 21.72 5.99
CA THR A 128 -24.40 23.18 6.04
C THR A 128 -23.74 23.83 4.83
N PRO A 129 -24.24 24.98 4.35
CA PRO A 129 -23.65 25.67 3.21
C PRO A 129 -22.20 26.11 3.50
N GLU A 130 -21.86 26.40 4.75
CA GLU A 130 -20.49 26.75 5.16
C GLU A 130 -19.56 25.54 5.03
N ALA A 131 -20.00 24.37 5.49
CA ALA A 131 -19.22 23.13 5.38
C ALA A 131 -19.03 22.72 3.92
N LEU A 132 -20.07 22.81 3.10
CA LEU A 132 -19.98 22.53 1.67
C LEU A 132 -19.08 23.56 0.93
N GLY A 133 -19.14 24.82 1.34
CA GLY A 133 -18.24 25.87 0.85
C GLY A 133 -16.77 25.57 1.17
N LEU A 134 -16.48 25.04 2.35
CA LEU A 134 -15.14 24.57 2.70
C LEU A 134 -14.71 23.38 1.83
N HIS A 135 -15.61 22.42 1.58
CA HIS A 135 -15.35 21.29 0.67
C HIS A 135 -14.96 21.77 -0.73
N LEU A 136 -15.71 22.74 -1.27
CA LEU A 136 -15.47 23.33 -2.57
C LEU A 136 -14.10 24.01 -2.64
N GLN A 137 -13.72 24.77 -1.61
CA GLN A 137 -12.40 25.41 -1.58
C GLN A 137 -11.27 24.38 -1.53
N ALA A 138 -11.41 23.33 -0.72
CA ALA A 138 -10.43 22.24 -0.64
C ALA A 138 -10.31 21.50 -1.98
N ALA A 139 -11.44 21.18 -2.61
CA ALA A 139 -11.48 20.52 -3.91
C ALA A 139 -10.88 21.39 -5.03
N LEU A 140 -11.16 22.71 -5.04
CA LEU A 140 -10.57 23.65 -5.99
C LEU A 140 -9.07 23.83 -5.80
N ALA A 141 -8.60 23.85 -4.55
CA ALA A 141 -7.17 23.90 -4.25
C ALA A 141 -6.48 22.62 -4.74
N ALA A 142 -7.09 21.46 -4.50
CA ALA A 142 -6.58 20.17 -4.95
C ALA A 142 -6.56 20.05 -6.49
N SER A 143 -7.58 20.55 -7.19
CA SER A 143 -7.67 20.44 -8.65
C SER A 143 -6.68 21.34 -9.41
N LYS A 144 -6.16 22.39 -8.77
CA LYS A 144 -5.20 23.35 -9.35
C LYS A 144 -3.74 23.05 -9.04
N VAL A 145 -3.45 21.94 -8.37
CA VAL A 145 -2.07 21.53 -8.07
C VAL A 145 -1.33 21.25 -9.38
N GLN A 146 -0.11 21.80 -9.48
CA GLN A 146 0.79 21.58 -10.61
C GLN A 146 2.14 21.07 -10.10
N VAL A 147 2.69 20.06 -10.77
CA VAL A 147 3.98 19.47 -10.42
C VAL A 147 4.92 19.54 -11.62
N SER A 148 6.13 20.08 -11.43
CA SER A 148 7.17 20.05 -12.46
C SER A 148 8.00 18.79 -12.32
N LEU A 149 7.92 17.89 -13.31
CA LEU A 149 8.69 16.66 -13.37
C LEU A 149 9.33 16.54 -14.76
N TYR A 150 10.64 16.28 -14.80
CA TYR A 150 11.40 16.16 -16.04
C TYR A 150 11.31 17.39 -16.97
N GLY A 151 11.26 18.60 -16.40
CA GLY A 151 11.14 19.85 -17.16
C GLY A 151 9.77 20.09 -17.80
N LYS A 152 8.76 19.27 -17.47
CA LYS A 152 7.37 19.45 -17.89
C LYS A 152 6.48 19.72 -16.68
N SER A 153 5.51 20.63 -16.83
CA SER A 153 4.46 20.81 -15.82
C SER A 153 3.34 19.79 -16.03
N TRP A 154 2.94 19.14 -14.96
CA TRP A 154 1.85 18.18 -14.87
C TRP A 154 0.71 18.78 -14.06
N ASP A 155 -0.49 18.70 -14.62
CA ASP A 155 -1.73 19.24 -14.06
C ASP A 155 -2.76 18.11 -14.00
N LEU A 156 -3.81 18.25 -13.18
CA LEU A 156 -4.83 17.21 -13.02
C LEU A 156 -5.45 16.75 -14.36
N ASN A 157 -5.70 17.66 -15.30
CA ASN A 157 -6.27 17.34 -16.62
C ASN A 157 -5.39 16.41 -17.49
N LYS A 158 -4.09 16.29 -17.18
CA LYS A 158 -3.16 15.41 -17.89
C LYS A 158 -3.06 14.01 -17.29
N ILE A 159 -3.45 13.84 -16.02
CA ILE A 159 -3.33 12.58 -15.28
C ILE A 159 -4.67 11.93 -14.96
N CYS A 160 -5.77 12.69 -15.04
CA CYS A 160 -7.09 12.18 -14.70
C CYS A 160 -7.59 11.15 -15.72
N TYR A 161 -8.41 10.22 -15.22
CA TYR A 161 -9.12 9.29 -16.08
C TYR A 161 -10.22 10.00 -16.87
N LYS A 162 -10.23 9.81 -18.19
CA LYS A 162 -11.24 10.32 -19.13
C LYS A 162 -11.99 9.13 -19.70
N SER A 163 -13.27 9.00 -19.38
CA SER A 163 -14.10 7.90 -19.86
C SER A 163 -14.42 8.06 -21.35
N GLY A 164 -14.21 7.00 -22.12
CA GLY A 164 -14.77 6.85 -23.46
C GLY A 164 -14.34 7.93 -24.45
N ILE A 165 -13.04 8.21 -24.58
CA ILE A 165 -12.53 9.09 -25.64
C ILE A 165 -12.89 8.44 -26.98
N PRO A 166 -13.82 9.01 -27.77
CA PRO A 166 -14.14 8.46 -29.07
C PRO A 166 -12.96 8.71 -30.00
N LEU A 167 -12.47 7.67 -30.66
CA LEU A 167 -11.49 7.82 -31.73
C LEU A 167 -12.24 8.39 -32.94
N ILE A 168 -12.01 9.68 -33.23
CA ILE A 168 -12.60 10.36 -34.39
C ILE A 168 -11.48 10.65 -35.38
N GLU A 169 -11.62 10.18 -36.63
CA GLU A 169 -10.63 10.33 -37.71
C GLU A 169 -10.38 11.79 -38.16
N ASN A 170 -11.13 12.76 -37.63
CA ASN A 170 -11.01 14.18 -37.95
C ASN A 170 -10.07 14.89 -36.97
N GLY A 171 -8.82 15.13 -37.38
CA GLY A 171 -7.75 15.69 -36.52
C GLY A 171 -7.98 17.09 -35.92
N MET A 172 -8.96 17.88 -36.40
CA MET A 172 -9.36 19.14 -35.73
C MET A 172 -10.31 18.90 -34.55
N ILE A 173 -11.17 17.88 -34.64
CA ILE A 173 -12.14 17.53 -33.61
C ILE A 173 -11.44 16.75 -32.48
N GLU A 174 -10.47 15.90 -32.82
CA GLU A 174 -9.63 15.16 -31.88
C GLU A 174 -8.91 16.08 -30.87
N ARG A 175 -8.22 17.12 -31.36
CA ARG A 175 -7.52 18.11 -30.48
C ARG A 175 -8.46 18.92 -29.59
N MET A 176 -9.72 19.03 -29.99
CA MET A 176 -10.76 19.72 -29.23
C MET A 176 -11.32 18.81 -28.14
N ILE A 177 -11.60 17.56 -28.50
CA ILE A 177 -12.07 16.47 -27.65
C ILE A 177 -11.08 16.20 -26.51
N GLU A 178 -9.78 16.14 -26.79
CA GLU A 178 -8.76 15.93 -25.73
C GLU A 178 -8.77 17.01 -24.65
N LYS A 179 -9.11 18.25 -25.01
CA LYS A 179 -9.17 19.40 -24.09
C LYS A 179 -10.51 19.57 -23.40
N LEU A 180 -11.60 19.09 -24.01
CA LEU A 180 -12.96 19.28 -23.49
C LEU A 180 -13.47 18.08 -22.69
N PHE A 181 -12.98 16.86 -22.95
CA PHE A 181 -13.46 15.67 -22.26
C PHE A 181 -13.20 15.77 -20.76
N PRO A 182 -14.27 15.69 -19.93
CA PRO A 182 -14.17 15.96 -18.52
C PRO A 182 -13.39 14.83 -17.82
N CYS A 183 -12.62 15.22 -16.81
CA CYS A 183 -12.08 14.26 -15.87
C CYS A 183 -13.24 13.64 -15.08
N VAL A 184 -13.20 12.33 -14.82
CA VAL A 184 -14.16 11.71 -13.90
C VAL A 184 -13.82 12.14 -12.48
N ILE A 185 -14.60 13.06 -11.93
CA ILE A 185 -14.54 13.52 -10.54
C ILE A 185 -15.94 13.29 -9.98
N LEU A 186 -16.05 12.49 -8.93
CA LEU A 186 -17.32 12.23 -8.25
C LEU A 186 -17.34 13.08 -6.99
N THR A 187 -18.24 14.06 -6.92
CA THR A 187 -18.33 14.97 -5.77
C THR A 187 -19.78 15.35 -5.46
N PRO A 188 -20.15 15.55 -4.17
CA PRO A 188 -21.46 16.09 -3.83
C PRO A 188 -21.72 17.49 -4.42
N LEU A 189 -20.67 18.19 -4.88
CA LEU A 189 -20.76 19.47 -5.57
C LEU A 189 -21.32 19.36 -7.00
N ASP A 190 -21.40 18.16 -7.59
CA ASP A 190 -21.95 17.95 -8.94
C ASP A 190 -23.44 18.29 -9.01
N CYS A 191 -24.15 18.27 -7.88
CA CYS A 191 -25.53 18.75 -7.77
C CYS A 191 -25.66 20.28 -7.83
N PHE A 192 -24.55 21.01 -7.72
CA PHE A 192 -24.49 22.46 -7.63
C PHE A 192 -23.71 23.04 -8.80
N TRP A 193 -23.98 24.30 -9.13
CA TRP A 193 -23.30 25.00 -10.23
C TRP A 193 -21.79 25.13 -10.00
N GLU A 194 -21.40 25.26 -8.74
CA GLU A 194 -20.02 25.37 -8.29
C GLU A 194 -19.16 24.15 -8.65
N GLY A 195 -19.77 22.97 -8.81
CA GLY A 195 -19.08 21.75 -9.23
C GLY A 195 -18.42 21.90 -10.61
N ALA A 196 -19.04 22.66 -11.52
CA ALA A 196 -18.46 22.92 -12.85
C ALA A 196 -17.11 23.67 -12.79
N LYS A 197 -16.82 24.39 -11.69
CA LYS A 197 -15.52 25.08 -11.50
C LYS A 197 -14.36 24.12 -11.24
N LEU A 198 -14.66 22.87 -10.84
CA LEU A 198 -13.65 21.84 -10.61
C LEU A 198 -13.12 21.26 -11.94
N GLN A 199 -13.90 21.36 -13.01
CA GLN A 199 -13.49 20.93 -14.34
C GLN A 199 -12.61 22.00 -14.99
N GLY A 200 -11.29 21.75 -15.02
CA GLY A 200 -10.29 22.67 -15.58
C GLY A 200 -10.26 22.78 -17.11
N GLY A 201 -11.20 22.16 -17.82
CA GLY A 201 -11.28 22.17 -19.28
C GLY A 201 -11.72 23.54 -19.81
N SER A 202 -10.82 24.25 -20.49
CA SER A 202 -11.15 25.42 -21.29
C SER A 202 -10.68 25.22 -22.73
N ALA A 203 -11.56 25.47 -23.69
CA ALA A 203 -11.24 25.44 -25.11
C ALA A 203 -11.19 26.86 -25.66
N TYR A 204 -10.13 27.14 -26.41
CA TYR A 204 -10.00 28.34 -27.21
C TYR A 204 -10.74 28.13 -28.53
N LEU A 205 -12.04 28.41 -28.52
CA LEU A 205 -12.81 28.77 -29.71
C LEU A 205 -12.61 30.28 -29.96
N PRO A 206 -13.19 30.91 -31.00
CA PRO A 206 -13.17 32.38 -31.15
C PRO A 206 -13.55 33.17 -29.89
N ASN A 207 -14.17 32.53 -28.89
CA ASN A 207 -14.24 32.96 -27.49
C ASN A 207 -13.74 31.83 -26.54
N LEU A 208 -13.23 32.19 -25.35
CA LEU A 208 -12.84 31.22 -24.31
C LEU A 208 -14.09 30.52 -23.76
N VAL A 209 -14.25 29.23 -24.04
CA VAL A 209 -15.38 28.44 -23.55
C VAL A 209 -14.91 27.50 -22.44
N SER A 210 -15.53 27.62 -21.27
CA SER A 210 -15.33 26.72 -20.11
C SER A 210 -16.62 25.99 -19.77
N TRP A 211 -16.54 24.90 -19.02
CA TRP A 211 -17.73 24.19 -18.52
C TRP A 211 -18.68 25.10 -17.74
N CYS A 212 -18.15 26.07 -16.97
CA CYS A 212 -18.97 27.09 -16.32
C CYS A 212 -19.74 27.98 -17.30
N SER A 213 -19.20 28.23 -18.49
CA SER A 213 -19.83 29.07 -19.52
C SER A 213 -20.84 28.27 -20.38
N LEU A 214 -20.58 26.98 -20.61
CA LEU A 214 -21.48 26.07 -21.34
C LEU A 214 -22.77 25.79 -20.59
N GLY A 215 -22.71 25.59 -19.27
CA GLY A 215 -23.91 25.49 -18.44
C GLY A 215 -24.79 26.74 -18.52
N ALA A 216 -24.17 27.93 -18.63
CA ALA A 216 -24.87 29.21 -18.67
C ALA A 216 -25.60 29.43 -20.00
N LEU A 217 -25.04 28.90 -21.08
CA LEU A 217 -25.70 28.81 -22.39
C LEU A 217 -26.81 27.73 -22.38
N GLY A 218 -26.62 26.66 -21.62
CA GLY A 218 -27.57 25.55 -21.46
C GLY A 218 -28.90 25.90 -20.77
N GLY A 219 -28.98 27.01 -20.04
CA GLY A 219 -30.25 27.53 -19.50
C GLY A 219 -31.26 27.95 -20.58
N SER A 220 -30.79 28.18 -21.82
CA SER A 220 -31.66 28.50 -22.96
C SER A 220 -31.60 27.48 -24.09
N THR A 221 -30.71 26.49 -24.05
CA THR A 221 -30.50 25.54 -25.18
C THR A 221 -30.54 24.06 -24.79
N LEU A 222 -30.42 23.71 -23.50
CA LEU A 222 -30.53 22.29 -23.08
C LEU A 222 -32.00 21.83 -22.93
N HIS A 223 -32.92 22.77 -22.70
CA HIS A 223 -34.36 22.49 -22.74
C HIS A 223 -34.86 22.13 -24.15
N THR A 224 -34.10 22.45 -25.19
CA THR A 224 -34.46 22.16 -26.59
C THR A 224 -33.98 20.76 -27.02
N LEU A 225 -32.85 20.28 -26.51
CA LEU A 225 -32.33 18.96 -26.87
C LEU A 225 -33.01 17.81 -26.10
N HIS A 226 -33.62 18.07 -24.93
CA HIS A 226 -34.42 17.04 -24.26
C HIS A 226 -35.87 16.96 -24.80
N MET A 227 -36.38 18.01 -25.46
CA MET A 227 -37.74 18.02 -26.01
C MET A 227 -37.84 17.53 -27.47
N GLU A 228 -36.76 17.56 -28.27
CA GLU A 228 -36.77 16.93 -29.61
C GLU A 228 -36.64 15.39 -29.57
N GLY A 229 -36.17 14.82 -28.46
CA GLY A 229 -36.01 13.36 -28.29
C GLY A 229 -37.26 12.61 -27.82
N GLN A 230 -38.37 13.30 -27.51
CA GLN A 230 -39.62 12.68 -27.05
C GLN A 230 -40.81 12.88 -28.00
N MET A 231 -40.59 13.43 -29.20
CA MET A 231 -41.64 13.55 -30.22
C MET A 231 -41.28 12.83 -31.53
N ASN A 232 -40.62 11.67 -31.43
CA ASN A 232 -40.47 10.75 -32.56
C ASN A 232 -40.28 9.27 -32.10
N SER A 233 -41.12 8.82 -31.17
CA SER A 233 -41.46 7.40 -31.00
C SER A 233 -42.86 7.22 -30.45
#